data_AF-A0A2N5E177-F1
#
_entry.id   AF-A0A2N5E177-F1
#
_cell.length_a   1.000
_cell.length_b   1.000
_cell.length_c   1.000
_cell.angle_alpha   90.00
_cell.angle_beta   90.00
_cell.angle_gamma   90.00
#
_symmetry.space_group_name_H-M   'P 1'
#
loop_
_entity.id
_entity.type
_entity.pdbx_description
1 polymer ?
#
loop_
_entity_poly.entity_id
_entity_poly.type
_entity_poly.pdbx_seq_one_letter_code
_entity_poly.pdbx_strand_id
1 'polypeptide(L)'
;MDKHVTDFLVIKDVVFWLIIAFVTLFLLVTLKIIRRSLADSNWKMSEAISEPEGVPATPAAPGEPTAETLQGAAAAPVKPAMVASSSRLIALIGGIILAAMYLGTGYYVLFAVFYLPENVKRIDEINQFFVMGMTLFSPYAVNKLSTMFKG
;
A
#
# COMPACT_ATOMS: atom_id res chain seq x y z
N MET A 1 -36.91 18.21 27.17
CA MET A 1 -35.98 17.16 26.70
C MET A 1 -35.31 16.60 27.93
N ASP A 2 -35.47 15.31 28.20
CA ASP A 2 -35.03 14.71 29.47
C ASP A 2 -33.50 14.68 29.57
N LYS A 3 -32.98 14.99 30.76
CA LYS A 3 -31.53 15.03 31.03
C LYS A 3 -30.80 13.74 30.62
N HIS A 4 -31.48 12.59 30.72
CA HIS A 4 -30.95 11.30 30.31
C HIS A 4 -30.71 11.18 28.80
N VAL A 5 -31.54 11.84 27.97
CA VAL A 5 -31.38 11.85 26.51
C VAL A 5 -30.20 12.71 26.11
N THR A 6 -30.02 13.87 26.75
CA THR A 6 -28.88 14.76 26.50
C THR A 6 -27.55 14.13 26.93
N ASP A 7 -27.50 13.47 28.09
CA ASP A 7 -26.27 12.82 28.56
C ASP A 7 -25.85 11.66 27.64
N PHE A 8 -26.81 10.86 27.16
CA PHE A 8 -26.53 9.78 26.21
C PHE A 8 -25.97 10.29 24.87
N LEU A 9 -26.55 11.36 24.32
CA LEU A 9 -26.08 11.98 23.08
C LEU A 9 -24.65 12.52 23.22
N VAL A 10 -24.36 13.20 24.34
CA VAL A 10 -23.02 13.74 24.63
C VAL A 10 -21.99 12.61 24.76
N ILE A 11 -22.31 11.54 25.49
CA ILE A 11 -21.41 10.39 25.63
C ILE A 11 -21.13 9.75 24.27
N LYS A 12 -22.17 9.54 23.45
CA LYS A 12 -22.05 8.99 22.11
C LYS A 12 -21.10 9.83 21.23
N ASP A 13 -21.27 11.14 21.24
CA ASP A 13 -20.45 12.05 20.43
C ASP A 13 -18.99 12.08 20.91
N VAL A 14 -18.77 12.08 22.23
CA VAL A 14 -17.42 12.01 22.81
C VAL A 14 -16.72 10.71 22.42
N VAL A 15 -17.41 9.56 22.52
CA VAL A 15 -16.84 8.26 22.14
C VAL A 15 -16.53 8.22 20.65
N PHE A 16 -17.42 8.72 19.80
CA PHE A 16 -17.18 8.82 18.36
C PHE A 16 -15.91 9.61 18.04
N TRP A 17 -15.77 10.81 18.59
CA TRP A 17 -14.60 11.67 18.34
C TRP A 17 -13.32 11.07 18.90
N LEU A 18 -13.37 10.37 20.03
CA LEU A 18 -12.21 9.66 20.60
C LEU A 18 -11.73 8.56 19.63
N ILE A 19 -12.65 7.74 19.12
CA ILE A 19 -12.31 6.67 18.16
C ILE A 19 -11.75 7.26 16.87
N ILE A 20 -12.39 8.28 16.32
CA ILE A 20 -11.89 8.97 15.11
C ILE A 20 -10.49 9.53 15.34
N ALA A 21 -10.28 10.25 16.44
CA ALA A 21 -8.97 10.79 16.78
C ALA A 21 -7.90 9.70 16.91
N PHE A 22 -8.24 8.57 17.55
CA PHE A 22 -7.33 7.44 17.69
C PHE A 22 -6.96 6.80 16.34
N VAL A 23 -7.95 6.51 15.48
CA VAL A 23 -7.74 5.92 14.16
C VAL A 23 -6.92 6.86 13.27
N THR A 24 -7.26 8.16 13.26
CA THR A 24 -6.51 9.16 12.51
C THR A 24 -5.08 9.32 13.03
N LEU A 25 -4.88 9.33 14.35
CA LEU A 25 -3.56 9.38 14.95
C LEU A 25 -2.73 8.16 14.54
N PHE A 26 -3.30 6.96 14.59
CA PHE A 26 -2.63 5.73 14.18
C PHE A 26 -2.21 5.76 12.71
N LEU A 27 -3.09 6.24 11.83
CA LEU A 27 -2.77 6.45 10.41
C LEU A 27 -1.60 7.43 10.22
N LEU A 28 -1.63 8.58 10.89
CA LEU A 28 -0.58 9.60 10.81
C LEU A 28 0.76 9.09 11.34
N VAL A 29 0.76 8.36 12.46
CA VAL A 29 1.96 7.75 13.03
C VAL A 29 2.56 6.74 12.05
N THR A 30 1.73 5.88 11.48
CA THR A 30 2.16 4.88 10.48
C THR A 30 2.77 5.54 9.25
N LEU A 31 2.10 6.55 8.68
CA LEU A 31 2.63 7.32 7.55
C LEU A 31 3.95 8.03 7.90
N LYS A 32 4.08 8.56 9.12
CA LYS A 32 5.32 9.19 9.59
C LYS A 32 6.47 8.18 9.69
N ILE A 33 6.20 6.97 10.20
CA ILE A 33 7.19 5.88 10.28
C ILE A 33 7.63 5.46 8.87
N ILE A 34 6.68 5.24 7.96
CA ILE A 34 6.96 4.88 6.56
C ILE A 34 7.81 5.97 5.90
N ARG A 35 7.39 7.24 6.00
CA ARG A 35 8.12 8.37 5.43
C ARG A 35 9.55 8.44 5.98
N ARG A 36 9.73 8.26 7.29
CA ARG A 36 11.06 8.26 7.92
C ARG A 36 11.93 7.11 7.40
N SER A 37 11.39 5.90 7.36
CA SER A 37 12.07 4.73 6.80
C SER A 37 12.51 4.94 5.34
N LEU A 38 11.65 5.55 4.52
CA LEU A 38 11.97 5.89 3.13
C LEU A 38 13.04 7.01 3.03
N ALA A 39 12.98 8.01 3.91
CA ALA A 39 13.96 9.09 3.93
C ALA A 39 15.36 8.58 4.33
N ASP A 40 15.42 7.66 5.28
CA ASP A 40 16.69 7.10 5.79
C ASP A 40 17.36 6.13 4.77
N SER A 41 16.62 5.65 3.76
CA SER A 41 17.08 4.58 2.84
C SER A 41 17.57 5.04 1.46
N ASN A 42 17.87 6.33 1.25
CA ASN A 42 18.21 6.91 -0.07
C ASN A 42 17.18 6.58 -1.17
N TRP A 43 15.93 6.31 -0.78
CA TRP A 43 14.88 5.85 -1.68
C TRP A 43 14.51 6.94 -2.69
N LYS A 44 14.43 6.58 -3.97
CA LYS A 44 13.98 7.47 -5.06
C LYS A 44 12.73 6.92 -5.71
N MET A 45 11.68 7.73 -5.74
CA MET A 45 10.41 7.37 -6.37
C MET A 45 10.53 7.07 -7.86
N SER A 46 11.42 7.79 -8.56
CA SER A 46 11.72 7.53 -9.96
C SER A 46 12.26 6.12 -10.18
N GLU A 47 13.12 5.64 -9.27
CA GLU A 47 13.67 4.29 -9.36
C GLU A 47 12.60 3.21 -9.13
N ALA A 48 11.68 3.44 -8.19
CA ALA A 48 10.60 2.50 -7.88
C ALA A 48 9.61 2.35 -9.05
N ILE A 49 9.39 3.43 -9.80
CA ILE A 49 8.48 3.47 -10.96
C ILE A 49 9.19 3.07 -12.26
N SER A 50 10.52 3.11 -12.30
CA SER A 50 11.26 2.71 -13.50
C SER A 50 11.51 1.20 -13.57
N GLU A 51 11.58 0.67 -14.78
CA GLU A 51 12.00 -0.70 -15.08
C GLU A 51 13.49 -0.73 -15.46
N PRO A 52 14.25 -1.77 -15.07
CA PRO A 52 15.59 -1.96 -15.61
C PRO A 52 15.48 -2.21 -17.11
N GLU A 53 16.24 -1.47 -17.90
CA GLU A 53 16.39 -1.73 -19.33
C GLU A 53 16.87 -3.16 -19.49
N GLY A 54 16.03 -4.03 -20.06
CA GLY A 54 16.48 -5.35 -20.47
C GLY A 54 17.65 -5.13 -21.43
N VAL A 55 18.80 -5.73 -21.12
CA VAL A 55 19.96 -5.78 -22.03
C VAL A 55 19.42 -6.00 -23.43
N PRO A 56 19.65 -5.09 -24.40
CA PRO A 56 19.16 -5.31 -25.74
C PRO A 56 19.72 -6.66 -26.19
N ALA A 57 18.83 -7.61 -26.47
CA ALA A 57 19.16 -8.76 -27.29
C ALA A 57 19.44 -8.19 -28.69
N THR A 58 20.64 -7.64 -28.87
CA THR A 58 21.16 -7.33 -30.19
C THR A 58 21.06 -8.64 -30.97
N PRO A 59 20.32 -8.68 -32.10
CA PRO A 59 20.30 -9.86 -32.95
C PRO A 59 21.75 -10.19 -33.29
N ALA A 60 22.23 -11.35 -32.84
CA ALA A 60 23.59 -11.78 -33.12
C ALA A 60 23.77 -11.82 -34.65
N ALA A 61 24.56 -10.89 -35.17
CA ALA A 61 25.09 -10.99 -36.52
C ALA A 61 26.01 -12.22 -36.55
N PRO A 62 25.93 -13.09 -37.57
CA PRO A 62 26.72 -14.32 -37.61
C PRO A 62 28.21 -14.00 -37.68
N GLY A 63 28.95 -14.20 -36.57
CA GLY A 63 30.41 -14.17 -36.58
C GLY A 63 31.11 -13.49 -35.40
N GLU A 64 30.41 -12.85 -34.45
CA GLU A 64 31.06 -12.24 -33.27
C GLU A 64 31.02 -13.13 -32.02
N PRO A 65 32.09 -13.11 -31.20
CA PRO A 65 32.29 -14.09 -30.14
C PRO A 65 31.21 -13.99 -29.07
N THR A 66 30.68 -15.14 -28.69
CA THR A 66 29.64 -15.30 -27.67
C THR A 66 30.06 -14.67 -26.35
N ALA A 67 29.07 -14.10 -25.66
CA ALA A 67 29.18 -13.38 -24.38
C ALA A 67 29.82 -14.18 -23.22
N GLU A 68 30.15 -15.45 -23.43
CA GLU A 68 30.92 -16.27 -22.49
C GLU A 68 32.40 -15.86 -22.41
N THR A 69 32.93 -15.18 -23.43
CA THR A 69 34.37 -14.80 -23.47
C THR A 69 34.72 -13.50 -22.72
N LEU A 70 33.73 -12.73 -22.25
CA LEU A 70 33.96 -11.48 -21.50
C LEU A 70 33.80 -11.62 -19.97
N GLN A 71 33.50 -12.82 -19.47
CA GLN A 71 33.38 -13.08 -18.01
C GLN A 71 34.73 -13.06 -17.26
N GLY A 72 35.85 -12.84 -17.94
CA GLY A 72 37.20 -12.80 -17.36
C GLY A 72 37.79 -11.41 -17.07
N ALA A 73 37.13 -10.31 -17.44
CA ALA A 73 37.64 -8.96 -17.17
C ALA A 73 36.75 -8.27 -16.14
N ALA A 74 37.34 -7.90 -15.00
CA ALA A 74 36.71 -7.19 -13.90
C ALA A 74 36.05 -5.88 -14.36
N ALA A 75 34.80 -5.94 -14.79
CA ALA A 75 33.96 -4.79 -15.05
C ALA A 75 33.22 -4.43 -13.76
N ALA A 76 33.45 -3.21 -13.28
CA ALA A 76 32.67 -2.60 -12.20
C ALA A 76 31.16 -2.79 -12.46
N PRO A 77 30.33 -2.96 -11.41
CA PRO A 77 28.90 -3.19 -11.57
C PRO A 77 28.27 -1.96 -12.23
N VAL A 78 28.07 -2.01 -13.55
CA VAL A 78 27.32 -1.00 -14.27
C VAL A 78 25.87 -1.16 -13.85
N LYS A 79 25.39 -0.22 -13.03
CA LYS A 79 24.00 -0.19 -12.59
C LYS A 79 23.11 -0.15 -13.84
N PRO A 80 22.12 -1.06 -14.00
CA PRO A 80 21.25 -1.07 -15.17
C PRO A 80 20.61 0.29 -15.39
N ALA A 81 20.55 0.76 -16.64
CA ALA A 81 19.81 1.96 -16.98
C ALA A 81 18.33 1.76 -16.61
N MET A 82 17.73 2.74 -15.94
CA MET A 82 16.36 2.65 -15.45
C MET A 82 15.46 3.49 -16.36
N VAL A 83 14.54 2.84 -17.08
CA VAL A 83 13.60 3.50 -18.01
C VAL A 83 12.24 3.64 -17.34
N ALA A 84 11.57 4.77 -17.57
CA ALA A 84 10.25 5.02 -17.01
C ALA A 84 9.25 3.94 -17.45
N SER A 85 8.56 3.31 -16.50
CA SER A 85 7.49 2.34 -16.78
C SER A 85 6.12 2.96 -16.57
N SER A 86 5.35 3.07 -17.67
CA SER A 86 3.94 3.46 -17.63
C SER A 86 3.10 2.47 -16.82
N SER A 87 3.45 1.19 -16.82
CA SER A 87 2.73 0.14 -16.07
C SER A 87 2.87 0.35 -14.55
N ARG A 88 4.10 0.55 -14.06
CA ARG A 88 4.36 0.81 -12.64
C ARG A 88 3.75 2.13 -12.17
N LEU A 89 3.71 3.14 -13.04
CA LEU A 89 3.04 4.40 -12.76
C LEU A 89 1.53 4.22 -12.60
N ILE A 90 0.87 3.50 -13.51
CA ILE A 90 -0.56 3.22 -13.42
C ILE A 90 -0.86 2.38 -12.17
N ALA A 91 -0.02 1.39 -11.85
CA ALA A 91 -0.16 0.60 -10.63
C ALA A 91 -0.06 1.45 -9.35
N LEU A 92 0.86 2.42 -9.30
CA LEU A 92 0.95 3.37 -8.20
C LEU A 92 -0.32 4.20 -8.06
N ILE A 93 -0.81 4.80 -9.16
CA ILE A 93 -2.02 5.62 -9.16
C ILE A 93 -3.23 4.79 -8.71
N GLY A 94 -3.38 3.58 -9.26
CA GLY A 94 -4.42 2.64 -8.84
C GLY A 94 -4.33 2.30 -7.36
N GLY A 95 -3.12 2.09 -6.83
CA GLY A 95 -2.88 1.88 -5.40
C GLY A 95 -3.32 3.04 -4.53
N ILE A 96 -3.07 4.28 -4.96
CA ILE A 96 -3.51 5.49 -4.23
C ILE A 96 -5.04 5.60 -4.23
N ILE A 97 -5.69 5.36 -5.38
CA ILE A 97 -7.15 5.38 -5.48
C ILE A 97 -7.77 4.31 -4.59
N LEU A 98 -7.26 3.07 -4.64
CA LEU A 98 -7.72 1.99 -3.78
C LEU A 98 -7.53 2.34 -2.30
N ALA A 99 -6.36 2.84 -1.91
CA ALA A 99 -6.10 3.27 -0.53
C ALA A 99 -7.10 4.35 -0.07
N ALA A 100 -7.38 5.34 -0.92
CA ALA A 100 -8.37 6.38 -0.63
C ALA A 100 -9.78 5.80 -0.46
N MET A 101 -10.17 4.83 -1.30
CA MET A 101 -11.47 4.15 -1.18
C MET A 101 -11.57 3.36 0.14
N TYR A 102 -10.55 2.57 0.52
CA TYR A 102 -10.56 1.85 1.79
C TYR A 102 -10.61 2.77 3.00
N LEU A 103 -9.82 3.86 2.99
CA LEU A 103 -9.85 4.85 4.07
C LEU A 103 -11.21 5.54 4.14
N GLY A 104 -11.73 6.03 3.02
CA GLY A 104 -13.03 6.70 2.95
C GLY A 104 -14.17 5.81 3.44
N THR A 105 -14.23 4.57 2.95
CA THR A 105 -15.22 3.59 3.41
C THR A 105 -15.04 3.29 4.90
N GLY A 106 -13.82 3.12 5.41
CA GLY A 106 -13.55 2.90 6.83
C GLY A 106 -14.09 4.03 7.72
N TYR A 107 -13.80 5.29 7.37
CA TYR A 107 -14.34 6.45 8.09
C TYR A 107 -15.86 6.54 7.99
N TYR A 108 -16.43 6.26 6.81
CA TYR A 108 -17.88 6.23 6.63
C TYR A 108 -18.55 5.17 7.50
N VAL A 109 -17.97 3.97 7.61
CA VAL A 109 -18.49 2.90 8.49
C VAL A 109 -18.46 3.33 9.95
N LEU A 110 -17.36 3.95 10.42
CA LEU A 110 -17.29 4.50 11.78
C LEU A 110 -18.40 5.55 12.02
N PHE A 111 -18.66 6.42 11.04
CA PHE A 111 -19.78 7.35 11.12
C PHE A 111 -21.14 6.66 11.14
N ALA A 112 -21.36 5.69 10.24
CA ALA A 112 -22.63 4.98 10.12
C ALA A 112 -22.99 4.21 11.40
N VAL A 113 -22.02 3.57 12.06
CA VAL A 113 -22.22 2.84 13.34
C VAL A 113 -22.77 3.76 14.43
N PHE A 114 -22.33 5.02 14.47
CA PHE A 114 -22.69 5.96 15.54
C PHE A 114 -23.93 6.82 15.21
N TYR A 115 -24.20 7.08 13.93
CA TYR A 115 -25.24 8.04 13.53
C TYR A 115 -26.30 7.47 12.58
N LEU A 116 -26.08 6.31 11.96
CA LEU A 116 -27.03 5.65 11.07
C LEU A 116 -27.22 4.16 11.41
N PRO A 117 -27.55 3.81 12.67
CA PRO A 117 -27.61 2.41 13.12
C PRO A 117 -28.61 1.55 12.34
N GLU A 118 -29.65 2.14 11.74
CA GLU A 118 -30.61 1.43 10.88
C GLU A 118 -29.96 0.90 9.59
N ASN A 119 -28.98 1.63 9.06
CA ASN A 119 -28.23 1.24 7.86
C ASN A 119 -27.12 0.21 8.15
N VAL A 120 -26.77 0.05 9.43
CA VAL A 120 -25.69 -0.82 9.90
C VAL A 120 -26.19 -2.25 10.13
N LYS A 121 -27.48 -2.53 9.97
CA LYS A 121 -28.03 -3.91 10.06
C LYS A 121 -27.40 -4.92 9.09
N ARG A 122 -26.58 -4.46 8.13
CA ARG A 122 -25.79 -5.25 7.17
C ARG A 122 -24.28 -5.15 7.42
N ILE A 123 -23.82 -5.21 8.68
CA ILE A 123 -22.38 -5.25 9.01
C ILE A 123 -21.67 -6.39 8.25
N ASP A 124 -22.36 -7.50 7.99
CA ASP A 124 -21.81 -8.63 7.24
C ASP A 124 -21.36 -8.27 5.81
N GLU A 125 -22.08 -7.37 5.13
CA GLU A 125 -21.71 -6.89 3.79
C GLU A 125 -20.46 -6.00 3.84
N ILE A 126 -20.32 -5.21 4.92
CA ILE A 126 -19.14 -4.38 5.18
C ILE A 126 -17.92 -5.26 5.47
N ASN A 127 -18.09 -6.32 6.27
CA ASN A 127 -17.04 -7.30 6.55
C ASN A 127 -16.57 -7.98 5.26
N GLN A 128 -17.50 -8.34 4.37
CA GLN A 128 -17.16 -8.94 3.07
C GLN A 128 -16.33 -7.98 2.20
N PHE A 129 -16.62 -6.68 2.21
CA PHE A 129 -15.81 -5.67 1.51
C PHE A 129 -14.36 -5.66 2.01
N PHE A 130 -14.14 -5.64 3.33
CA PHE A 130 -12.78 -5.67 3.89
C PHE A 130 -12.05 -6.99 3.66
N VAL A 131 -12.75 -8.13 3.76
CA VAL A 131 -12.18 -9.46 3.48
C VAL A 131 -11.76 -9.57 2.02
N MET A 132 -12.60 -9.17 1.08
CA MET A 132 -12.27 -9.12 -0.34
C MET A 132 -11.12 -8.14 -0.62
N GLY A 133 -10.98 -7.08 0.16
CA GLY A 133 -9.83 -6.21 0.08
C GLY A 133 -8.52 -6.87 0.50
N MET A 134 -8.54 -7.65 1.57
CA MET A 134 -7.36 -8.38 2.02
C MET A 134 -6.90 -9.45 1.01
N THR A 135 -7.81 -10.04 0.23
CA THR A 135 -7.42 -11.03 -0.79
C THR A 135 -6.56 -10.43 -1.90
N LEU A 136 -6.76 -9.16 -2.25
CA LEU A 136 -5.90 -8.45 -3.22
C LEU A 136 -4.44 -8.36 -2.76
N PHE A 137 -4.20 -8.35 -1.46
CA PHE A 137 -2.85 -8.28 -0.87
C PHE A 137 -2.35 -9.65 -0.37
N SER A 138 -3.20 -10.68 -0.37
CA SER A 138 -2.90 -12.02 0.15
C SER A 138 -1.65 -12.66 -0.49
N PRO A 139 -1.47 -12.65 -1.83
CA PRO A 139 -0.27 -13.24 -2.44
C PRO A 139 1.04 -12.62 -1.93
N TYR A 140 1.03 -11.31 -1.68
CA TYR A 140 2.20 -10.59 -1.17
C TYR A 140 2.43 -10.86 0.33
N ALA A 141 1.36 -10.87 1.13
CA ALA A 141 1.42 -11.16 2.56
C ALA A 141 2.00 -12.55 2.83
N VAL A 142 1.52 -13.58 2.11
CA VAL A 142 2.03 -14.95 2.23
C VAL A 142 3.51 -15.03 1.85
N ASN A 143 3.94 -14.33 0.80
CA ASN A 143 5.35 -14.30 0.40
C ASN A 143 6.26 -13.68 1.48
N LYS A 144 5.81 -12.60 2.12
CA LYS A 144 6.52 -11.94 3.23
C LYS A 144 6.51 -12.75 4.54
N LEU A 145 5.43 -13.43 4.87
CA LEU A 145 5.38 -14.35 6.02
C LEU A 145 6.30 -15.56 5.79
N SER A 146 6.30 -16.12 4.59
CA SER A 146 7.15 -17.26 4.25
C SER A 146 8.65 -16.95 4.39
N THR A 147 9.07 -15.69 4.20
CA THR A 147 10.46 -15.26 4.35
C THR A 147 10.85 -15.00 5.81
N MET A 148 9.89 -14.69 6.70
CA MET A 148 10.13 -14.60 8.15
C MET A 148 10.24 -15.97 8.83
N PHE A 149 9.50 -16.98 8.36
CA PHE A 149 9.56 -18.35 8.90
C PHE A 149 10.64 -19.23 8.26
N LYS A 150 11.37 -18.71 7.27
CA LYS A 150 12.55 -19.35 6.66
C LYS A 150 13.87 -18.87 7.28
N GLY A 151 13.82 -18.01 8.29
CA GLY A 151 14.93 -17.73 9.20
C GLY A 151 14.86 -18.64 10.42
#